data_AF-G8CLL2-F1
#
_entry.id   AF-G8CLL2-F1
#
_cell.length_a   1.000
_cell.length_b   1.000
_cell.length_c   1.000
_cell.angle_alpha   90.00
_cell.angle_beta   90.00
_cell.angle_gamma   90.00
#
_symmetry.space_group_name_H-M   'P 1'
#
loop_
_entity.id
_entity.type
_entity.pdbx_description
1 polymer ?
#
loop_
_entity_poly.entity_id
_entity_poly.type
_entity_poly.pdbx_seq_one_letter_code
_entity_poly.pdbx_strand_id
1 'polypeptide(L)'
;LSVLVHREYNDFIEELVSKFPHEKEGILKFYGTCWQIFNSLNSLELKSLEEPLYLFGQFFKKPLECLTLAYYLPQNAGDIARKFIKDQQLLSFIDAECFIVSTVNALKTPMINASMVLCDRHFGGINYPVGGVGGIAVSLAKGLVEKGSAIRYKANVTNVILENGKAVGVRL
;
A
#
# COMPACT_ATOMS: atom_id res chain seq x y z
N LEU A 1 -16.91 13.34 9.57
CA LEU A 1 -16.24 14.11 8.51
C LEU A 1 -16.60 13.47 7.17
N SER A 2 -17.00 14.26 6.18
CA SER A 2 -17.19 13.79 4.79
C SER A 2 -16.17 14.52 3.94
N VAL A 3 -15.18 13.76 3.45
CA VAL A 3 -14.10 14.22 2.56
C VAL A 3 -14.12 13.29 1.35
N LEU A 4 -14.14 13.84 0.15
CA LEU A 4 -13.98 13.03 -1.05
C LEU A 4 -12.50 12.69 -1.24
N VAL A 5 -12.22 11.43 -1.57
CA VAL A 5 -10.89 10.98 -1.97
C VAL A 5 -10.78 11.19 -3.48
N HIS A 6 -10.44 12.42 -3.88
CA HIS A 6 -10.29 12.77 -5.30
C HIS A 6 -9.16 11.98 -5.94
N ARG A 7 -9.27 11.72 -7.25
CA ARG A 7 -8.13 11.19 -8.02
C ARG A 7 -7.02 12.25 -8.07
N GLU A 8 -7.36 13.47 -8.46
CA GLU A 8 -6.41 14.56 -8.50
C GLU A 8 -5.98 14.95 -7.08
N TYR A 9 -4.69 14.83 -6.81
CA TYR A 9 -4.14 15.06 -5.47
C TYR A 9 -4.38 16.49 -4.98
N ASN A 10 -4.27 17.48 -5.86
CA ASN A 10 -4.45 18.88 -5.48
C ASN A 10 -5.89 19.14 -5.02
N ASP A 11 -6.89 18.61 -5.71
CA ASP A 11 -8.31 18.74 -5.33
C ASP A 11 -8.57 18.12 -3.94
N PHE A 12 -7.95 16.98 -3.65
CA PHE A 12 -8.02 16.34 -2.33
C PHE A 12 -7.40 17.20 -1.22
N ILE A 13 -6.22 17.76 -1.46
CA ILE A 13 -5.56 18.65 -0.51
C ILE A 13 -6.34 19.94 -0.30
N GLU A 14 -6.84 20.55 -1.38
CA GLU A 14 -7.66 21.75 -1.32
C GLU A 14 -8.94 21.52 -0.50
N GLU A 15 -9.62 20.38 -0.71
CA GLU A 15 -10.79 20.03 0.09
C GLU A 15 -10.44 19.85 1.58
N LEU A 16 -9.37 19.11 1.89
CA LEU A 16 -8.93 18.92 3.28
C LEU A 16 -8.57 20.26 3.94
N VAL A 17 -7.81 21.11 3.27
CA VAL A 17 -7.42 22.44 3.77
C VAL A 17 -8.65 23.34 3.93
N SER A 18 -9.64 23.27 3.05
CA SER A 18 -10.87 24.06 3.18
C SER A 18 -11.67 23.71 4.45
N LYS A 19 -11.62 22.44 4.89
CA LYS A 19 -12.29 21.97 6.11
C LYS A 19 -11.46 22.19 7.37
N PHE A 20 -10.13 22.19 7.25
CA PHE A 20 -9.19 22.39 8.35
C PHE A 20 -8.17 23.48 8.01
N PRO A 21 -8.59 24.74 7.83
CA PRO A 21 -7.70 25.81 7.40
C PRO A 21 -6.57 26.10 8.40
N HIS A 22 -6.81 25.87 9.70
CA HIS A 22 -5.81 25.98 10.76
C HIS A 22 -4.73 24.90 10.69
N GLU A 23 -4.99 23.78 10.01
CA GLU A 23 -4.05 22.67 9.83
C GLU A 23 -3.38 22.68 8.44
N LYS A 24 -3.53 23.75 7.65
CA LYS A 24 -3.03 23.82 6.27
C LYS A 24 -1.57 23.37 6.14
N GLU A 25 -0.68 23.95 6.95
CA GLU A 25 0.73 23.55 6.93
C GLU A 25 0.93 22.10 7.37
N GLY A 26 0.14 21.65 8.35
CA GLY A 26 0.21 20.30 8.89
C GLY A 26 -0.15 19.24 7.85
N ILE A 27 -1.25 19.48 7.14
CA ILE A 27 -1.73 18.66 6.01
C ILE A 27 -0.65 18.58 4.92
N LEU A 28 -0.13 19.72 4.47
CA LEU A 28 0.89 19.76 3.41
C LEU A 28 2.17 19.02 3.81
N LYS A 29 2.63 19.15 5.07
CA LYS A 29 3.82 18.45 5.57
C LYS A 29 3.59 16.95 5.69
N PHE A 30 2.43 16.52 6.21
CA PHE A 30 2.10 15.10 6.34
C PHE A 30 1.99 14.41 4.98
N TYR A 31 1.15 14.92 4.08
CA TYR A 31 0.98 14.29 2.76
C TYR A 31 2.21 14.47 1.86
N GLY A 32 2.98 15.55 2.02
CA GLY A 32 4.30 15.69 1.39
C GLY A 32 5.29 14.61 1.84
N THR A 33 5.27 14.26 3.12
CA THR A 33 6.05 13.13 3.66
C THR A 33 5.58 11.81 3.04
N CYS A 34 4.28 11.60 2.92
CA CYS A 34 3.72 10.42 2.24
C CYS A 34 4.24 10.32 0.80
N TRP A 35 4.21 11.41 0.04
CA TRP A 35 4.72 11.45 -1.33
C TRP A 35 6.22 11.21 -1.43
N GLN A 36 7.02 11.74 -0.50
CA GLN A 36 8.45 11.46 -0.46
C GLN A 36 8.72 9.95 -0.34
N ILE A 37 8.00 9.27 0.55
CA ILE A 37 8.13 7.84 0.79
C ILE A 37 7.60 7.05 -0.41
N PHE A 38 6.43 7.41 -0.93
CA PHE A 38 5.84 6.78 -2.12
C PHE A 38 6.77 6.86 -3.32
N ASN A 39 7.31 8.05 -3.62
CA ASN A 39 8.25 8.23 -4.74
C ASN A 39 9.53 7.41 -4.55
N SER A 40 10.02 7.30 -3.31
CA SER A 40 11.16 6.45 -3.00
C SER A 40 10.85 4.98 -3.27
N LEU A 41 9.68 4.48 -2.82
CA LEU A 41 9.23 3.12 -3.09
C LEU A 41 9.05 2.85 -4.59
N ASN A 42 8.33 3.72 -5.28
CA ASN A 42 7.96 3.56 -6.69
C ASN A 42 9.18 3.66 -7.63
N SER A 43 10.31 4.21 -7.15
CA SER A 43 11.56 4.25 -7.90
C SER A 43 12.34 2.93 -7.88
N LEU A 44 12.01 2.02 -6.95
CA LEU A 44 12.68 0.74 -6.79
C LEU A 44 11.96 -0.36 -7.58
N GLU A 45 12.72 -1.34 -8.05
CA GLU A 45 12.10 -2.55 -8.57
C GLU A 45 11.42 -3.31 -7.42
N LEU A 46 10.22 -3.86 -7.64
CA LEU A 46 9.57 -4.70 -6.63
C LEU A 46 10.09 -6.13 -6.78
N LYS A 47 11.19 -6.44 -6.08
CA LYS A 47 11.68 -7.80 -5.85
C LYS A 47 11.77 -8.06 -4.35
N SER A 48 11.98 -9.32 -3.97
CA SER A 48 12.03 -9.69 -2.56
C SER A 48 13.11 -8.91 -1.81
N LEU A 49 12.73 -8.29 -0.69
CA LEU A 49 13.67 -7.64 0.23
C LEU A 49 14.56 -8.66 0.97
N GLU A 50 14.24 -9.95 0.89
CA GLU A 50 14.99 -11.05 1.50
C GLU A 50 16.21 -11.47 0.65
N GLU A 51 16.35 -10.94 -0.56
CA GLU A 51 17.49 -11.22 -1.45
C GLU A 51 18.63 -10.19 -1.21
N PRO A 52 19.74 -10.57 -0.56
CA PRO A 52 20.77 -9.61 -0.16
C PRO A 52 21.45 -8.96 -1.37
N LEU A 53 21.77 -9.75 -2.40
CA LEU A 53 22.40 -9.27 -3.63
C LEU A 53 21.53 -8.23 -4.35
N TYR A 54 20.23 -8.46 -4.35
CA TYR A 54 19.27 -7.52 -4.91
C TYR A 54 19.26 -6.21 -4.11
N LEU A 55 19.18 -6.30 -2.79
CA LEU A 55 19.14 -5.15 -1.89
C LEU A 55 20.42 -4.29 -1.99
N PHE A 56 21.59 -4.93 -2.00
CA PHE A 56 22.86 -4.24 -2.23
C PHE A 56 22.90 -3.57 -3.61
N GLY A 57 22.49 -4.29 -4.65
CA GLY A 57 22.42 -3.76 -6.01
C GLY A 57 21.55 -2.53 -6.12
N GLN A 58 20.39 -2.51 -5.43
CA GLN A 58 19.54 -1.32 -5.41
C GLN A 58 20.10 -0.19 -4.59
N PHE A 59 20.74 -0.47 -3.45
CA PHE A 59 21.37 0.57 -2.67
C PHE A 59 22.41 1.35 -3.49
N PHE A 60 23.23 0.67 -4.30
CA PHE A 60 24.19 1.36 -5.17
C PHE A 60 23.56 2.15 -6.31
N LYS A 61 22.39 1.72 -6.81
CA LYS A 61 21.67 2.44 -7.88
C LYS A 61 20.86 3.64 -7.36
N LYS A 62 20.28 3.50 -6.17
CA LYS A 62 19.27 4.41 -5.59
C LYS A 62 19.51 4.63 -4.08
N PRO A 63 20.71 5.13 -3.67
CA PRO A 63 21.09 5.20 -2.27
C PRO A 63 20.21 6.17 -1.47
N LEU A 64 19.79 7.29 -2.06
CA LEU A 64 18.95 8.30 -1.38
C LEU A 64 17.56 7.74 -1.07
N GLU A 65 16.96 7.05 -2.02
CA GLU A 65 15.66 6.42 -1.87
C GLU A 65 15.74 5.27 -0.86
N CYS A 66 16.76 4.41 -0.93
CA CYS A 66 16.98 3.37 0.07
C CYS A 66 17.18 3.93 1.50
N LEU A 67 17.98 4.98 1.66
CA LEU A 67 18.18 5.63 2.96
C LEU A 67 16.91 6.30 3.48
N THR A 68 16.13 6.92 2.58
CA THR A 68 14.82 7.49 2.92
C THR A 68 13.88 6.40 3.46
N LEU A 69 13.79 5.26 2.77
CA LEU A 69 12.96 4.15 3.24
C LEU A 69 13.47 3.56 4.54
N ALA A 70 14.78 3.36 4.69
CA ALA A 70 15.38 2.87 5.93
C ALA A 70 15.07 3.80 7.13
N TYR A 71 15.07 5.11 6.92
CA TYR A 71 14.71 6.09 7.95
C TYR A 71 13.24 5.97 8.39
N TYR A 72 12.31 5.75 7.45
CA TYR A 72 10.88 5.64 7.77
C TYR A 72 10.42 4.23 8.16
N LEU A 73 11.25 3.20 7.93
CA LEU A 73 10.95 1.80 8.23
C LEU A 73 10.47 1.56 9.68
N PRO A 74 11.10 2.12 10.74
CA PRO A 74 10.64 1.90 12.11
C PRO A 74 9.51 2.86 12.56
N GLN A 75 9.01 3.74 11.67
CA GLN A 75 8.06 4.80 12.03
C GLN A 75 6.62 4.42 11.64
N ASN A 76 5.64 4.90 12.41
CA ASN A 76 4.21 4.71 12.12
C ASN A 76 3.55 6.01 11.65
N ALA A 77 2.43 5.89 10.95
CA ALA A 77 1.71 7.00 10.36
C ALA A 77 1.17 7.99 11.41
N GLY A 78 0.73 7.49 12.56
CA GLY A 78 0.14 8.30 13.62
C GLY A 78 1.14 9.26 14.27
N ASP A 79 2.34 8.79 14.59
CA ASP A 79 3.39 9.61 15.16
C ASP A 79 3.89 10.65 14.16
N ILE A 80 4.02 10.30 12.88
CA ILE A 80 4.35 11.26 11.82
C ILE A 80 3.26 12.32 11.69
N ALA A 81 1.98 11.93 11.63
CA ALA A 81 0.87 12.87 11.53
C ALA A 81 0.85 13.86 12.71
N ARG A 82 1.04 13.37 13.95
CA ARG A 82 1.00 14.20 15.17
C ARG A 82 2.19 15.16 15.33
N LYS A 83 3.27 14.99 14.55
CA LYS A 83 4.34 16.01 14.44
C LYS A 83 3.82 17.30 13.80
N PHE A 84 2.84 17.19 12.90
CA PHE A 84 2.39 18.29 12.04
C PHE A 84 0.95 18.72 12.30
N ILE A 85 0.09 17.80 12.77
CA ILE A 85 -1.36 17.99 12.91
C ILE A 85 -1.76 17.85 14.38
N LYS A 86 -2.65 18.73 14.87
CA LYS A 86 -3.16 18.71 16.26
C LYS A 86 -4.68 18.49 16.33
N ASP A 87 -5.42 18.84 15.29
CA ASP A 87 -6.86 18.68 15.21
C ASP A 87 -7.26 17.20 15.34
N GLN A 88 -8.08 16.89 16.35
CA GLN A 88 -8.44 15.51 16.66
C GLN A 88 -9.37 14.90 15.62
N GLN A 89 -10.20 15.69 14.94
CA GLN A 89 -11.08 15.18 13.90
C GLN A 89 -10.27 14.82 12.65
N LEU A 90 -9.27 15.63 12.29
CA LEU A 90 -8.36 15.32 11.19
C LEU A 90 -7.47 14.11 11.51
N LEU A 91 -6.96 14.00 12.73
CA LEU A 91 -6.21 12.81 13.16
C LEU A 91 -7.09 11.54 13.15
N SER A 92 -8.36 11.65 13.58
CA SER A 92 -9.31 10.54 13.50
C SER A 92 -9.63 10.13 12.06
N PHE A 93 -9.62 11.09 11.12
CA PHE A 93 -9.73 10.80 9.70
C PHE A 93 -8.52 10.00 9.20
N ILE A 94 -7.30 10.40 9.57
CA ILE A 94 -6.08 9.65 9.25
C ILE A 94 -6.10 8.24 9.87
N ASP A 95 -6.63 8.08 11.09
CA ASP A 95 -6.83 6.77 11.72
C ASP A 95 -7.80 5.89 10.91
N ALA A 96 -8.90 6.45 10.41
CA ALA A 96 -9.87 5.73 9.57
C ALA A 96 -9.26 5.31 8.23
N GLU A 97 -8.51 6.20 7.59
CA GLU A 97 -7.74 5.92 6.38
C GLU A 97 -6.74 4.77 6.60
N CYS A 98 -6.00 4.81 7.71
CA CYS A 98 -5.07 3.75 8.11
C CYS A 98 -5.79 2.41 8.36
N PHE A 99 -6.96 2.44 9.00
CA PHE A 99 -7.75 1.25 9.27
C PHE A 99 -8.24 0.58 7.98
N ILE A 100 -8.69 1.36 7.00
CA ILE A 100 -9.15 0.84 5.69
C ILE A 100 -8.03 0.06 5.00
N VAL A 101 -6.77 0.50 5.14
CA VAL A 101 -5.64 -0.07 4.39
C VAL A 101 -4.88 -1.14 5.16
N SER A 102 -4.94 -1.15 6.49
CA SER A 102 -4.09 -2.00 7.34
C SER A 102 -4.82 -2.71 8.47
N THR A 103 -6.14 -2.48 8.63
CA THR A 103 -6.99 -3.02 9.71
C THR A 103 -6.58 -2.57 11.13
N VAL A 104 -5.66 -1.61 11.25
CA VAL A 104 -5.24 -0.99 12.50
C VAL A 104 -5.21 0.53 12.35
N ASN A 105 -5.21 1.26 13.48
CA ASN A 105 -5.15 2.72 13.45
C ASN A 105 -3.76 3.24 13.04
N ALA A 106 -3.61 4.56 12.89
CA ALA A 106 -2.40 5.17 12.37
C ALA A 106 -1.16 4.90 13.24
N LEU A 107 -1.34 4.77 14.57
CA LEU A 107 -0.24 4.47 15.50
C LEU A 107 0.36 3.07 15.33
N LYS A 108 -0.39 2.15 14.71
CA LYS A 108 0.07 0.78 14.43
C LYS A 108 0.28 0.51 12.94
N THR A 109 0.02 1.50 12.10
CA THR A 109 0.22 1.39 10.65
C THR A 109 1.63 1.87 10.31
N PRO A 110 2.50 1.03 9.72
CA PRO A 110 3.81 1.48 9.25
C PRO A 110 3.68 2.66 8.30
N MET A 111 4.50 3.69 8.46
CA MET A 111 4.46 4.91 7.63
C MET A 111 4.66 4.57 6.14
N ILE A 112 5.48 3.57 5.85
CA ILE A 112 5.72 3.08 4.48
C ILE A 112 4.41 2.55 3.86
N ASN A 113 3.64 1.74 4.59
CA ASN A 113 2.37 1.18 4.10
C ASN A 113 1.31 2.27 3.91
N ALA A 114 1.20 3.19 4.88
CA ALA A 114 0.29 4.33 4.76
C ALA A 114 0.64 5.17 3.53
N SER A 115 1.91 5.57 3.38
CA SER A 115 2.39 6.35 2.25
C SER A 115 2.07 5.70 0.91
N MET A 116 2.28 4.38 0.80
CA MET A 116 1.97 3.63 -0.41
C MET A 116 0.50 3.81 -0.81
N VAL A 117 -0.44 3.51 0.08
CA VAL A 117 -1.86 3.50 -0.28
C VAL A 117 -2.49 4.90 -0.31
N LEU A 118 -2.04 5.81 0.55
CA LEU A 118 -2.50 7.20 0.55
C LEU A 118 -2.10 7.93 -0.74
N CYS A 119 -0.95 7.62 -1.34
CA CYS A 119 -0.50 8.26 -2.59
C CYS A 119 -0.91 7.49 -3.85
N ASP A 120 -0.89 6.15 -3.82
CA ASP A 120 -1.18 5.32 -4.99
C ASP A 120 -2.59 5.57 -5.55
N ARG A 121 -3.57 5.81 -4.68
CA ARG A 121 -4.94 6.19 -5.10
C ARG A 121 -5.01 7.46 -5.95
N HIS A 122 -4.05 8.37 -5.81
CA HIS A 122 -3.95 9.60 -6.59
C HIS A 122 -3.08 9.40 -7.83
N PHE A 123 -2.04 8.57 -7.71
CA PHE A 123 -1.15 8.21 -8.81
C PHE A 123 -1.82 7.28 -9.85
N GLY A 124 -2.32 6.13 -9.42
CA GLY A 124 -2.97 5.11 -10.25
C GLY A 124 -4.50 5.24 -10.34
N GLY A 125 -5.12 5.95 -9.40
CA GLY A 125 -6.57 6.06 -9.31
C GLY A 125 -7.23 4.86 -8.62
N ILE A 126 -8.48 5.04 -8.20
CA ILE A 126 -9.33 3.94 -7.71
C ILE A 126 -10.31 3.57 -8.82
N ASN A 127 -10.25 2.31 -9.28
CA ASN A 127 -11.05 1.83 -10.39
C ASN A 127 -11.99 0.71 -9.93
N TYR A 128 -13.20 0.68 -10.48
CA TYR A 128 -14.13 -0.42 -10.27
C TYR A 128 -14.25 -1.25 -11.54
N PRO A 129 -13.91 -2.56 -11.50
CA PRO A 129 -13.97 -3.40 -12.70
C PRO A 129 -15.42 -3.57 -13.18
N VAL A 130 -15.62 -3.54 -14.49
CA VAL A 130 -16.91 -3.84 -15.11
C VAL A 130 -17.33 -5.25 -14.74
N GLY A 131 -18.55 -5.41 -14.21
CA GLY A 131 -19.04 -6.69 -13.67
C GLY A 131 -18.62 -6.98 -12.23
N GLY A 132 -17.96 -6.05 -11.56
CA GLY A 132 -17.57 -6.15 -10.15
C GLY A 132 -16.28 -6.94 -9.91
N VAL A 133 -15.77 -6.87 -8.68
CA VAL A 133 -14.46 -7.44 -8.30
C VAL A 133 -14.35 -8.95 -8.55
N GLY A 134 -15.46 -9.68 -8.49
CA GLY A 134 -15.52 -11.11 -8.82
C GLY A 134 -15.12 -11.42 -10.27
N GLY A 135 -15.30 -10.46 -11.19
CA GLY A 135 -14.93 -10.60 -12.60
C GLY A 135 -13.42 -10.77 -12.83
N ILE A 136 -12.58 -10.26 -11.92
CA ILE A 136 -11.12 -10.44 -11.98
C ILE A 136 -10.77 -11.93 -11.84
N ALA A 137 -11.31 -12.60 -10.82
CA ALA A 137 -11.05 -14.01 -10.56
C ALA A 137 -11.58 -14.91 -11.69
N VAL A 138 -12.79 -14.61 -12.21
CA VAL A 138 -13.38 -15.33 -13.34
C VAL A 138 -12.52 -15.20 -14.59
N SER A 139 -12.07 -13.98 -14.92
CA SER A 139 -11.25 -13.72 -16.10
C SER A 139 -9.89 -14.40 -16.00
N LEU A 140 -9.27 -14.37 -14.82
CA LEU A 140 -8.00 -15.07 -14.56
C LEU A 140 -8.16 -16.59 -14.72
N ALA A 141 -9.18 -17.18 -14.10
CA ALA A 141 -9.43 -18.62 -14.21
C ALA A 141 -9.68 -19.05 -15.67
N LYS A 142 -10.46 -18.27 -16.41
CA LYS A 142 -10.70 -18.49 -17.84
C LYS A 142 -9.41 -18.43 -18.65
N GLY A 143 -8.60 -17.39 -18.46
CA GLY A 143 -7.33 -17.23 -19.17
C GLY A 143 -6.35 -18.38 -18.89
N LEU A 144 -6.29 -18.89 -17.65
CA LEU A 144 -5.48 -20.06 -17.31
C LEU A 144 -5.93 -21.32 -18.05
N VAL A 145 -7.24 -21.57 -18.12
CA VAL A 145 -7.80 -22.69 -18.89
C VAL A 145 -7.52 -22.56 -20.38
N GLU A 146 -7.67 -21.36 -20.94
CA GLU A 146 -7.35 -21.07 -22.36
C GLU A 146 -5.86 -21.29 -22.68
N LYS A 147 -4.98 -21.16 -21.69
CA LYS A 147 -3.54 -21.48 -21.79
C LYS A 147 -3.22 -22.94 -21.46
N GLY A 148 -4.22 -23.82 -21.33
CA GLY A 148 -4.05 -25.26 -21.12
C GLY A 148 -3.93 -25.69 -19.66
N SER A 149 -4.18 -24.80 -18.70
CA SER A 149 -4.20 -25.15 -17.27
C SER A 149 -5.50 -25.85 -16.90
N ALA A 150 -5.49 -26.60 -15.80
CA ALA A 150 -6.70 -27.18 -15.20
C ALA A 150 -7.01 -26.48 -13.86
N ILE A 151 -8.25 -26.04 -13.67
CA ILE A 151 -8.74 -25.46 -12.40
C ILE A 151 -9.66 -26.47 -11.71
N ARG A 152 -9.31 -26.91 -10.50
CA ARG A 152 -10.12 -27.84 -9.70
C ARG A 152 -10.84 -27.09 -8.58
N TYR A 153 -12.17 -27.06 -8.63
CA TYR A 153 -13.00 -26.45 -7.59
C TYR A 153 -13.37 -27.48 -6.51
N LYS A 154 -13.71 -27.00 -5.30
CA LYS A 154 -14.09 -27.84 -4.15
C LYS A 154 -13.04 -28.92 -3.82
N ALA A 155 -11.78 -28.60 -4.06
CA ALA A 155 -10.65 -29.50 -3.90
C ALA A 155 -9.75 -28.99 -2.77
N ASN A 156 -10.14 -29.26 -1.53
CA ASN A 156 -9.43 -28.77 -0.35
C ASN A 156 -8.09 -29.49 -0.21
N VAL A 157 -6.97 -28.79 -0.35
CA VAL A 157 -5.65 -29.39 -0.11
C VAL A 157 -5.48 -29.68 1.38
N THR A 158 -5.22 -30.95 1.72
CA THR A 158 -5.03 -31.43 3.10
C THR A 158 -3.56 -31.56 3.48
N ASN A 159 -2.69 -31.87 2.51
CA ASN A 159 -1.24 -31.99 2.74
C ASN A 159 -0.43 -31.58 1.50
N VAL A 160 0.74 -31.01 1.73
CA VAL A 160 1.82 -30.92 0.73
C VAL A 160 2.71 -32.16 0.87
N ILE A 161 3.00 -32.84 -0.23
CA ILE A 161 3.83 -34.04 -0.25
C ILE A 161 5.28 -33.62 -0.52
N LEU A 162 6.19 -34.02 0.35
CA LEU A 162 7.62 -33.71 0.24
C LEU A 162 8.43 -34.98 0.01
N GLU A 163 9.41 -34.89 -0.88
CA GLU A 163 10.47 -35.91 -1.07
C GLU A 163 11.83 -35.22 -1.00
N ASN A 164 12.73 -35.71 -0.15
CA ASN A 164 14.07 -35.12 0.06
C ASN A 164 14.02 -33.60 0.30
N GLY A 165 13.01 -33.12 1.03
CA GLY A 165 12.80 -31.70 1.32
C GLY A 165 12.20 -30.87 0.17
N LYS A 166 11.78 -31.48 -0.94
CA LYS A 166 11.18 -30.79 -2.10
C LYS A 166 9.71 -31.14 -2.25
N ALA A 167 8.88 -30.15 -2.54
CA ALA A 167 7.47 -30.36 -2.85
C ALA A 167 7.30 -31.08 -4.19
N VAL A 168 6.65 -32.24 -4.17
CA VAL A 168 6.40 -33.08 -5.37
C VAL A 168 4.91 -33.26 -5.68
N GLY A 169 4.02 -32.83 -4.79
CA GLY A 169 2.59 -32.91 -5.01
C GLY A 169 1.76 -32.43 -3.83
N VAL A 170 0.45 -32.58 -3.95
CA VAL A 170 -0.52 -32.27 -2.88
C VAL A 170 -1.54 -33.39 -2.76
N ARG A 171 -2.08 -33.58 -1.56
CA ARG A 171 -3.25 -34.42 -1.29
C ARG A 171 -4.49 -33.53 -1.18
N LEU A 172 -5.55 -33.93 -1.88
CA LEU A 172 -6.88 -33.29 -1.83
C LEU A 172 -7.79 -33.97 -0.81
#